data_AF-A0A329SVP7-F1
#
_entry.id   AF-A0A329SVP7-F1
#
_cell.length_a   1.000
_cell.length_b   1.000
_cell.length_c   1.000
_cell.angle_alpha   90.00
_cell.angle_beta   90.00
_cell.angle_gamma   90.00
#
_symmetry.space_group_name_H-M   'P 1'
#
loop_
_entity.id
_entity.type
_entity.pdbx_description
1 polymer ?
#
loop_
_entity_poly.entity_id
_entity_poly.type
_entity_poly.pdbx_seq_one_letter_code
_entity_poly.pdbx_strand_id
1 'polypeptide(L)'
;MIPTLKKYLKIDDDSVLGLIKEGKSVEETKSIATKVEDDLIQVWQSSKKLPDTALVDMGLKQATSTLLENPLFNIWAKYVGVFNTKYPDNQTKMIETLTRNIGDDRVAEITKVAKSKDTTKDIATRLESAQLVMWQNSGKSAHDVFELLKLYRTDHDFSHNPLLNTWVSYINTIVTDNPNKLSTLFSTLEARFGDRPLLQILEAAKQFPKMESAATKLQTEKIRNMFADRTPPKEAFKLFGLDNVGDSVLSTPVFKEWMNYVKIFNKENPKKEILV
;
A
#
# COMPACT_ATOMS: atom_id res chain seq x y z
N MET A 1 23.81 19.57 -24.74
CA MET A 1 22.82 20.67 -24.91
C MET A 1 22.47 21.38 -23.60
N ILE A 2 22.35 20.65 -22.50
CA ILE A 2 21.84 21.15 -21.21
C ILE A 2 22.63 22.34 -20.61
N PRO A 3 23.98 22.35 -20.57
CA PRO A 3 24.69 23.52 -20.02
C PRO A 3 24.37 24.81 -20.77
N THR A 4 24.17 24.73 -22.09
CA THR A 4 23.77 25.87 -22.93
C THR A 4 22.37 26.35 -22.57
N LEU A 5 21.39 25.43 -22.48
CA LEU A 5 20.02 25.78 -22.11
C LEU A 5 19.96 26.47 -20.74
N LYS A 6 20.60 25.87 -19.72
CA LYS A 6 20.67 26.44 -18.37
C LYS A 6 21.32 27.82 -18.35
N LYS A 7 22.46 27.97 -19.04
CA LYS A 7 23.22 29.23 -19.07
C LYS A 7 22.44 30.37 -19.72
N TYR A 8 21.86 30.13 -20.90
CA TYR A 8 21.27 31.20 -21.70
C TYR A 8 19.80 31.48 -21.35
N LEU A 9 19.04 30.47 -20.93
CA LEU A 9 17.68 30.67 -20.46
C LEU A 9 17.60 30.99 -18.95
N LYS A 10 18.73 30.88 -18.22
CA LYS A 10 18.82 31.06 -16.76
C LYS A 10 17.81 30.19 -16.01
N ILE A 11 17.71 28.93 -16.44
CA ILE A 11 16.76 27.95 -15.93
C ILE A 11 17.45 26.85 -15.13
N ASP A 12 16.74 26.31 -14.15
CA ASP A 12 17.13 25.16 -13.34
C ASP A 12 16.70 23.82 -13.97
N ASP A 13 16.94 22.72 -13.26
CA ASP A 13 16.53 21.37 -13.70
C ASP A 13 15.01 21.25 -13.86
N ASP A 14 14.24 21.82 -12.92
CA ASP A 14 12.78 21.81 -12.95
C ASP A 14 12.22 22.48 -14.20
N SER A 15 12.76 23.65 -14.54
CA SER A 15 12.37 24.40 -15.73
C SER A 15 12.74 23.65 -17.02
N VAL A 16 13.91 22.99 -17.06
CA VAL A 16 14.29 22.12 -18.20
C VAL A 16 13.31 20.96 -18.36
N LEU A 17 12.89 20.35 -17.25
CA LEU A 17 11.90 19.27 -17.26
C LEU A 17 10.52 19.74 -17.74
N GLY A 18 10.13 20.97 -17.41
CA GLY A 18 8.96 21.63 -17.99
C GLY A 18 9.05 21.73 -19.51
N LEU A 19 10.19 22.18 -20.05
CA LEU A 19 10.44 22.25 -21.49
C LEU A 19 10.41 20.87 -22.17
N ILE A 20 10.99 19.84 -21.53
CA ILE A 20 10.96 18.46 -22.03
C ILE A 20 9.51 17.95 -22.09
N LYS A 21 8.71 18.19 -21.04
CA LYS A 21 7.30 17.76 -20.98
C LYS A 21 6.49 18.40 -22.10
N GLU A 22 6.62 19.71 -22.27
CA GLU A 22 5.91 20.45 -23.33
C GLU A 22 6.34 19.96 -24.71
N GLY A 23 7.64 19.87 -24.95
CA GLY A 23 8.19 19.42 -26.24
C GLY A 23 7.84 17.97 -26.58
N LYS A 24 7.61 17.10 -25.60
CA LYS A 24 7.12 15.73 -25.81
C LYS A 24 5.63 15.64 -26.14
N SER A 25 4.86 16.68 -25.84
CA SER A 25 3.41 16.74 -26.09
C SER A 25 3.08 17.16 -27.53
N VAL A 26 4.08 17.67 -28.27
CA VAL A 26 3.97 18.09 -29.68
C VAL A 26 4.78 17.12 -30.55
N GLU A 27 4.14 16.50 -31.55
CA GLU A 27 4.73 15.40 -32.32
C GLU A 27 6.00 15.83 -33.07
N GLU A 28 6.04 17.06 -33.59
CA GLU A 28 7.16 17.62 -34.32
C GLU A 28 8.41 17.83 -33.44
N THR A 29 8.24 18.13 -32.15
CA THR A 29 9.34 18.42 -31.22
C THR A 29 9.68 17.26 -30.29
N LYS A 30 8.89 16.18 -30.32
CA LYS A 30 9.03 15.03 -29.42
C LYS A 30 10.39 14.35 -29.49
N SER A 31 10.95 14.21 -30.68
CA SER A 31 12.28 13.64 -30.89
C SER A 31 13.38 14.51 -30.26
N ILE A 32 13.28 15.83 -30.42
CA ILE A 32 14.20 16.81 -29.84
C ILE A 32 14.09 16.80 -28.31
N ALA A 33 12.87 16.83 -27.78
CA ALA A 33 12.63 16.79 -26.34
C ALA A 33 13.14 15.49 -25.70
N THR A 34 13.02 14.35 -26.39
CA THR A 34 13.60 13.07 -25.95
C THR A 34 15.13 13.14 -25.90
N LYS A 35 15.76 13.76 -26.90
CA LYS A 35 17.22 13.98 -26.88
C LYS A 35 17.65 14.92 -25.74
N VAL A 36 16.88 15.96 -25.45
CA VAL A 36 17.14 16.86 -24.32
C VAL A 36 17.03 16.11 -22.99
N GLU A 37 16.05 15.22 -22.83
CA GLU A 37 15.95 14.33 -21.67
C GLU A 37 17.18 13.43 -21.52
N ASP A 38 17.63 12.80 -22.60
CA ASP A 38 18.82 11.94 -22.58
C ASP A 38 20.07 12.73 -22.19
N ASP A 39 20.26 13.94 -22.76
CA ASP A 39 21.33 14.85 -22.39
C ASP A 39 21.26 15.24 -20.89
N LEU A 40 20.07 15.47 -20.34
CA LEU A 40 19.88 15.79 -18.92
C LEU A 40 20.29 14.63 -18.02
N ILE A 41 19.83 13.42 -18.35
CA ILE A 41 20.20 12.18 -17.67
C ILE A 41 21.72 11.97 -17.71
N GLN A 42 22.37 12.24 -18.85
CA GLN A 42 23.81 12.10 -18.99
C GLN A 42 24.58 13.14 -18.15
N VAL A 43 24.07 14.37 -18.04
CA VAL A 43 24.65 15.39 -17.15
C VAL A 43 24.55 14.95 -15.69
N TRP A 44 23.36 14.52 -15.25
CA TRP A 44 23.16 14.01 -13.90
C TRP A 44 24.06 12.80 -13.61
N GLN A 45 24.11 11.83 -14.53
CA GLN A 45 24.99 10.66 -14.42
C GLN A 45 26.45 11.11 -14.29
N SER A 46 26.95 11.99 -15.17
CA SER A 46 28.34 12.44 -15.18
C SER A 46 28.73 13.17 -13.89
N SER A 47 27.78 13.91 -13.31
CA SER A 47 27.95 14.58 -12.01
C SER A 47 27.81 13.66 -10.79
N LYS A 48 27.55 12.36 -10.99
CA LYS A 48 27.22 11.39 -9.93
C LYS A 48 26.06 11.83 -9.05
N LYS A 49 25.06 12.52 -9.61
CA LYS A 49 23.87 12.95 -8.87
C LYS A 49 23.17 11.72 -8.29
N LEU A 50 22.89 11.69 -7.00
CA LEU A 50 22.22 10.51 -6.41
C LEU A 50 20.76 10.47 -6.88
N PRO A 51 20.16 9.29 -7.10
CA PRO A 51 18.75 9.19 -7.44
C PRO A 51 17.82 9.81 -6.40
N ASP A 52 18.21 9.81 -5.13
CA ASP A 52 17.53 10.51 -4.03
C ASP A 52 17.53 12.03 -4.26
N THR A 53 18.71 12.62 -4.57
CA THR A 53 18.83 14.05 -4.89
C THR A 53 18.04 14.40 -6.15
N ALA A 54 18.10 13.57 -7.19
CA ALA A 54 17.31 13.77 -8.40
C ALA A 54 15.80 13.74 -8.12
N LEU A 55 15.31 12.83 -7.27
CA LEU A 55 13.90 12.78 -6.89
C LEU A 55 13.44 14.09 -6.23
N VAL A 56 14.23 14.62 -5.30
CA VAL A 56 13.93 15.86 -4.59
C VAL A 56 13.94 17.06 -5.55
N ASP A 57 14.98 17.16 -6.37
CA ASP A 57 15.18 18.26 -7.32
C ASP A 57 14.15 18.27 -8.45
N MET A 58 13.38 17.19 -8.63
CA MET A 58 12.26 17.12 -9.58
C MET A 58 10.91 17.44 -8.91
N GLY A 59 10.91 17.87 -7.64
CA GLY A 59 9.72 18.14 -6.86
C GLY A 59 8.90 16.89 -6.48
N LEU A 60 9.39 15.68 -6.79
CA LEU A 60 8.66 14.43 -6.58
C LEU A 60 8.56 14.01 -5.10
N LYS A 61 9.27 14.70 -4.20
CA LYS A 61 9.17 14.49 -2.75
C LYS A 61 7.82 14.93 -2.19
N GLN A 62 7.16 15.93 -2.79
CA GLN A 62 5.82 16.38 -2.39
C GLN A 62 4.72 15.43 -2.90
N ALA A 63 4.98 14.13 -2.78
CA ALA A 63 4.25 13.10 -3.47
C ALA A 63 2.75 13.13 -3.11
N THR A 64 1.93 13.39 -4.13
CA THR A 64 0.48 13.22 -4.11
C THR A 64 0.12 11.79 -4.48
N SER A 65 -1.14 11.43 -4.35
CA SER A 65 -1.67 10.15 -4.83
C SER A 65 -1.46 9.92 -6.35
N THR A 66 -1.12 10.97 -7.10
CA THR A 66 -0.88 10.94 -8.55
C THR A 66 0.60 10.86 -8.92
N LEU A 67 1.51 10.55 -7.97
CA LEU A 67 2.95 10.46 -8.21
C LEU A 67 3.29 9.57 -9.42
N LEU A 68 2.66 8.40 -9.52
CA LEU A 68 2.94 7.42 -10.58
C LEU A 68 2.35 7.82 -11.95
N GLU A 69 1.45 8.82 -11.97
CA GLU A 69 0.93 9.42 -13.20
C GLU A 69 1.80 10.58 -13.69
N ASN A 70 2.70 11.09 -12.83
CA ASN A 70 3.55 12.22 -13.18
C ASN A 70 4.59 11.80 -14.23
N PRO A 71 4.63 12.44 -15.41
CA PRO A 71 5.65 12.13 -16.43
C PRO A 71 7.10 12.24 -15.93
N LEU A 72 7.35 13.11 -14.94
CA LEU A 72 8.65 13.26 -14.29
C LEU A 72 9.07 12.00 -13.54
N PHE A 73 8.12 11.21 -13.02
CA PHE A 73 8.41 9.93 -12.37
C PHE A 73 9.06 8.96 -13.36
N ASN A 74 8.65 8.96 -14.62
CA ASN A 74 9.24 8.08 -15.65
C ASN A 74 10.68 8.48 -15.98
N ILE A 75 10.95 9.79 -16.03
CA ILE A 75 12.32 10.32 -16.24
C ILE A 75 13.21 9.93 -15.05
N TRP A 76 12.71 10.10 -13.83
CA TRP A 76 13.42 9.70 -12.62
C TRP A 76 13.68 8.18 -12.57
N ALA A 77 12.68 7.35 -12.89
CA ALA A 77 12.83 5.90 -12.93
C ALA A 77 13.86 5.45 -13.97
N LYS A 78 13.86 6.07 -15.16
CA LYS A 78 14.90 5.87 -16.19
C LYS A 78 16.27 6.26 -15.65
N TYR A 79 16.37 7.39 -14.95
CA TYR A 79 17.62 7.83 -14.33
C TYR A 79 18.16 6.84 -13.30
N VAL A 80 17.32 6.27 -12.44
CA VAL A 80 17.72 5.23 -11.46
C VAL A 80 18.41 4.05 -12.18
N GLY A 81 17.83 3.56 -13.29
CA GLY A 81 18.43 2.48 -14.08
C GLY A 81 19.78 2.85 -14.70
N VAL A 82 19.88 4.06 -15.25
CA VAL A 82 21.13 4.59 -15.84
C VAL A 82 22.22 4.80 -14.78
N PHE A 83 21.84 5.27 -13.59
CA PHE A 83 22.75 5.42 -12.45
C PHE A 83 23.27 4.07 -11.98
N ASN A 84 22.38 3.10 -11.74
CA ASN A 84 22.73 1.76 -11.24
C ASN A 84 23.62 0.98 -12.22
N THR A 85 23.46 1.20 -13.52
CA THR A 85 24.30 0.57 -14.55
C THR A 85 25.72 1.15 -14.53
N LYS A 86 25.85 2.46 -14.27
CA LYS A 86 27.14 3.16 -14.28
C LYS A 86 27.91 3.01 -12.97
N TYR A 87 27.20 2.92 -11.85
CA TYR A 87 27.75 2.85 -10.51
C TYR A 87 27.27 1.58 -9.80
N PRO A 88 27.76 0.38 -10.20
CA PRO A 88 27.30 -0.90 -9.66
C PRO A 88 27.53 -1.02 -8.13
N ASP A 89 28.58 -0.39 -7.61
CA ASP A 89 28.90 -0.39 -6.17
C ASP A 89 28.01 0.56 -5.36
N ASN A 90 27.21 1.41 -6.01
CA ASN A 90 26.34 2.40 -5.39
C ASN A 90 24.86 2.22 -5.78
N GLN A 91 24.48 1.02 -6.25
CA GLN A 91 23.12 0.76 -6.69
C GLN A 91 22.09 1.05 -5.60
N THR A 92 20.95 1.62 -6.01
CA THR A 92 19.77 1.81 -5.16
C THR A 92 18.55 1.21 -5.84
N LYS A 93 17.58 0.72 -5.06
CA LYS A 93 16.29 0.34 -5.63
C LYS A 93 15.35 1.55 -5.62
N MET A 94 14.50 1.65 -6.64
CA MET A 94 13.47 2.70 -6.70
C MET A 94 12.64 2.76 -5.40
N ILE A 95 12.23 1.60 -4.89
CA ILE A 95 11.41 1.52 -3.67
C ILE A 95 12.15 2.02 -2.43
N GLU A 96 13.45 1.76 -2.32
CA GLU A 96 14.29 2.20 -1.21
C GLU A 96 14.48 3.72 -1.27
N THR A 97 14.73 4.28 -2.46
CA THR A 97 14.81 5.74 -2.66
C THR A 97 13.46 6.41 -2.36
N LEU A 98 12.34 5.88 -2.84
CA LEU A 98 11.02 6.41 -2.52
C LEU A 98 10.77 6.40 -1.01
N THR A 99 10.98 5.26 -0.37
CA THR A 99 10.75 5.08 1.08
C THR A 99 11.59 6.06 1.90
N ARG A 100 12.89 6.22 1.60
CA ARG A 100 13.76 7.19 2.29
C ARG A 100 13.27 8.63 2.18
N ASN A 101 12.66 9.01 1.06
CA ASN A 101 12.32 10.40 0.77
C ASN A 101 10.88 10.78 1.15
N ILE A 102 9.93 9.86 1.04
CA ILE A 102 8.50 10.15 1.29
C ILE A 102 7.86 9.30 2.39
N GLY A 103 8.54 8.26 2.89
CA GLY A 103 8.09 7.40 3.98
C GLY A 103 7.30 6.15 3.55
N ASP A 104 7.39 5.10 4.36
CA ASP A 104 6.78 3.78 4.08
C ASP A 104 5.25 3.85 3.92
N ASP A 105 4.56 4.51 4.86
CA ASP A 105 3.11 4.70 4.84
C ASP A 105 2.68 5.44 3.57
N ARG A 106 3.40 6.51 3.21
CA ARG A 106 3.04 7.33 2.05
C ARG A 106 3.25 6.59 0.74
N VAL A 107 4.34 5.83 0.62
CA VAL A 107 4.57 4.96 -0.55
C VAL A 107 3.45 3.92 -0.67
N ALA A 108 3.04 3.30 0.43
CA ALA A 108 1.97 2.32 0.44
C ALA A 108 0.62 2.94 0.04
N GLU A 109 0.30 4.14 0.52
CA GLU A 109 -0.91 4.90 0.13
C GLU A 109 -0.95 5.21 -1.36
N ILE A 110 0.14 5.79 -1.89
CA ILE A 110 0.26 6.14 -3.32
C ILE A 110 0.07 4.89 -4.16
N THR A 111 0.73 3.80 -3.78
CA THR A 111 0.66 2.54 -4.49
C THR A 111 -0.75 1.96 -4.46
N LYS A 112 -1.42 2.00 -3.30
CA LYS A 112 -2.82 1.57 -3.18
C LYS A 112 -3.73 2.35 -4.12
N VAL A 113 -3.65 3.69 -4.12
CA VAL A 113 -4.49 4.53 -4.99
C VAL A 113 -4.18 4.26 -6.46
N ALA A 114 -2.90 4.15 -6.82
CA ALA A 114 -2.48 3.89 -8.19
C ALA A 114 -2.92 2.50 -8.70
N LYS A 115 -3.13 1.51 -7.82
CA LYS A 115 -3.68 0.19 -8.20
C LYS A 115 -5.14 0.24 -8.66
N SER A 116 -5.89 1.29 -8.33
CA SER A 116 -7.29 1.43 -8.76
C SER A 116 -7.44 2.05 -10.16
N LYS A 117 -6.33 2.43 -10.80
CA LYS A 117 -6.33 3.03 -12.15
C LYS A 117 -5.60 2.09 -13.10
N ASP A 118 -6.24 1.75 -14.22
CA ASP A 118 -5.68 0.80 -15.20
C ASP A 118 -4.29 1.24 -15.72
N THR A 119 -4.07 2.55 -15.90
CA THR A 119 -2.81 3.10 -16.42
C THR A 119 -1.63 2.95 -15.45
N THR A 120 -1.88 2.87 -14.14
CA THR A 120 -0.82 2.78 -13.12
C THR A 120 -0.82 1.48 -12.34
N LYS A 121 -1.78 0.59 -12.59
CA LYS A 121 -1.97 -0.66 -11.85
C LYS A 121 -0.73 -1.55 -11.87
N ASP A 122 -0.08 -1.69 -13.01
CA ASP A 122 1.07 -2.58 -13.17
C ASP A 122 2.29 -2.08 -12.40
N ILE A 123 2.64 -0.80 -12.57
CA ILE A 123 3.78 -0.19 -11.85
C ILE A 123 3.52 -0.15 -10.35
N ALA A 124 2.28 0.14 -9.93
CA ALA A 124 1.90 0.15 -8.54
C ALA A 124 2.01 -1.26 -7.92
N THR A 125 1.50 -2.30 -8.60
CA THR A 125 1.62 -3.69 -8.12
C THR A 125 3.08 -4.13 -7.96
N ARG A 126 3.96 -3.71 -8.88
CA ARG A 126 5.40 -3.97 -8.79
C ARG A 126 6.06 -3.21 -7.63
N LEU A 127 5.68 -1.96 -7.39
CA LEU A 127 6.20 -1.17 -6.28
C LEU A 127 5.74 -1.72 -4.92
N GLU A 128 4.48 -2.12 -4.79
CA GLU A 128 3.96 -2.78 -3.58
C GLU A 128 4.78 -4.04 -3.29
N SER A 129 4.93 -4.91 -4.30
CA SER A 129 5.72 -6.14 -4.17
C SER A 129 7.16 -5.86 -3.76
N ALA A 130 7.79 -4.84 -4.35
CA ALA A 130 9.14 -4.41 -4.00
C ALA A 130 9.22 -3.87 -2.56
N GLN A 131 8.16 -3.20 -2.06
CA GLN A 131 8.10 -2.70 -0.69
C GLN A 131 8.02 -3.84 0.32
N LEU A 132 7.16 -4.84 0.06
CA LEU A 132 7.05 -6.05 0.89
C LEU A 132 8.39 -6.79 0.98
N VAL A 133 9.05 -6.99 -0.17
CA VAL A 133 10.37 -7.64 -0.24
C VAL A 133 11.45 -6.82 0.46
N MET A 134 11.42 -5.49 0.34
CA MET A 134 12.36 -4.59 1.02
C MET A 134 12.23 -4.72 2.55
N TRP A 135 11.01 -4.71 3.09
CA TRP A 135 10.77 -4.91 4.52
C TRP A 135 11.27 -6.27 5.00
N GLN A 136 10.97 -7.34 4.24
CA GLN A 136 11.40 -8.69 4.57
C GLN A 136 12.93 -8.83 4.58
N ASN A 137 13.60 -8.35 3.53
CA ASN A 137 15.07 -8.37 3.44
C ASN A 137 15.75 -7.53 4.52
N SER A 138 15.06 -6.50 5.01
CA SER A 138 15.51 -5.67 6.12
C SER A 138 15.20 -6.28 7.50
N GLY A 139 14.70 -7.52 7.54
CA GLY A 139 14.38 -8.25 8.76
C GLY A 139 13.21 -7.68 9.56
N LYS A 140 12.32 -6.88 8.94
CA LYS A 140 11.20 -6.26 9.64
C LYS A 140 10.18 -7.30 10.11
N SER A 141 9.77 -7.21 11.36
CA SER A 141 8.66 -8.00 11.89
C SER A 141 7.30 -7.48 11.40
N ALA A 142 6.25 -8.27 11.57
CA ALA A 142 4.88 -7.79 11.33
C ALA A 142 4.55 -6.57 12.21
N HIS A 143 5.10 -6.48 13.42
CA HIS A 143 4.93 -5.32 14.29
C HIS A 143 5.66 -4.08 13.76
N ASP A 144 6.90 -4.22 13.27
CA ASP A 144 7.63 -3.09 12.70
C ASP A 144 6.87 -2.48 11.51
N VAL A 145 6.34 -3.31 10.61
CA VAL A 145 5.56 -2.81 9.47
C VAL A 145 4.22 -2.23 9.90
N PHE A 146 3.61 -2.73 10.98
CA PHE A 146 2.43 -2.11 11.58
C PHE A 146 2.70 -0.65 12.00
N GLU A 147 3.86 -0.40 12.62
CA GLU A 147 4.29 0.94 13.04
C GLU A 147 4.67 1.82 11.84
N LEU A 148 5.39 1.27 10.86
CA LEU A 148 5.77 1.98 9.63
C LEU A 148 4.55 2.46 8.83
N LEU A 149 3.50 1.64 8.79
CA LEU A 149 2.22 1.97 8.15
C LEU A 149 1.28 2.79 9.04
N LYS A 150 1.73 3.16 10.25
CA LYS A 150 1.00 4.00 11.22
C LYS A 150 -0.41 3.47 11.51
N LEU A 151 -0.54 2.14 11.58
CA LEU A 151 -1.82 1.48 11.84
C LEU A 151 -2.34 1.72 13.26
N TYR A 152 -1.47 2.10 14.21
CA TYR A 152 -1.87 2.48 15.57
C TYR A 152 -2.72 3.74 15.64
N ARG A 153 -2.78 4.57 14.58
CA ARG A 153 -3.62 5.79 14.59
C ARG A 153 -5.12 5.50 14.66
N THR A 154 -5.50 4.23 14.60
CA THR A 154 -6.88 3.77 14.68
C THR A 154 -6.98 2.74 15.81
N ASP A 155 -7.12 3.22 17.05
CA ASP A 155 -7.04 2.41 18.28
C ASP A 155 -8.16 1.37 18.44
N HIS A 156 -9.25 1.49 17.66
CA HIS A 156 -10.47 0.71 17.86
C HIS A 156 -10.95 -0.08 16.64
N ASP A 157 -10.53 0.29 15.42
CA ASP A 157 -10.79 -0.45 14.18
C ASP A 157 -9.83 0.00 13.06
N PHE A 158 -9.93 -0.59 11.87
CA PHE A 158 -9.15 -0.22 10.69
C PHE A 158 -10.00 0.40 9.58
N SER A 159 -11.25 0.78 9.84
CA SER A 159 -12.19 1.26 8.81
C SER A 159 -11.70 2.54 8.14
N HIS A 160 -10.98 3.38 8.87
CA HIS A 160 -10.40 4.62 8.36
C HIS A 160 -8.93 4.48 7.94
N ASN A 161 -8.33 3.29 8.09
CA ASN A 161 -6.96 3.06 7.69
C ASN A 161 -6.90 2.29 6.36
N PRO A 162 -6.50 2.95 5.26
CA PRO A 162 -6.48 2.29 3.96
C PRO A 162 -5.41 1.19 3.84
N LEU A 163 -4.46 1.10 4.77
CA LEU A 163 -3.26 0.27 4.65
C LEU A 163 -3.35 -1.09 5.37
N LEU A 164 -4.50 -1.42 5.98
CA LEU A 164 -4.72 -2.74 6.60
C LEU A 164 -4.37 -3.89 5.63
N ASN A 165 -4.88 -3.84 4.40
CA ASN A 165 -4.64 -4.88 3.41
C ASN A 165 -3.16 -5.00 3.02
N THR A 166 -2.42 -3.88 2.98
CA THR A 166 -0.97 -3.90 2.72
C THR A 166 -0.22 -4.58 3.86
N TRP A 167 -0.60 -4.29 5.11
CA TRP A 167 -0.01 -4.96 6.27
C TRP A 167 -0.32 -6.46 6.32
N VAL A 168 -1.56 -6.85 6.03
CA VAL A 168 -1.95 -8.27 5.97
C VAL A 168 -1.25 -8.97 4.79
N SER A 169 -1.05 -8.29 3.66
CA SER A 169 -0.21 -8.79 2.57
C SER A 169 1.24 -9.03 3.01
N TYR A 170 1.79 -8.16 3.86
CA TYR A 170 3.11 -8.39 4.45
C TYR A 170 3.15 -9.60 5.40
N ILE A 171 2.13 -9.78 6.23
CA ILE A 171 1.98 -11.00 7.06
C ILE A 171 1.94 -12.25 6.17
N ASN A 172 1.20 -12.19 5.06
CA ASN A 172 1.18 -13.28 4.08
C ASN A 172 2.57 -13.57 3.52
N THR A 173 3.39 -12.55 3.24
CA THR A 173 4.77 -12.73 2.79
C THR A 173 5.61 -13.48 3.84
N ILE A 174 5.50 -13.12 5.12
CA ILE A 174 6.20 -13.82 6.23
C ILE A 174 5.76 -15.28 6.32
N VAL A 175 4.46 -15.55 6.28
CA VAL A 175 3.90 -16.92 6.34
C VAL A 175 4.26 -17.71 5.08
N THR A 176 4.37 -17.04 3.94
CA THR A 176 4.74 -17.69 2.67
C THR A 176 6.16 -18.19 2.69
N ASP A 177 7.08 -17.38 3.24
CA ASP A 177 8.49 -17.70 3.43
C ASP A 177 8.72 -18.76 4.51
N ASN A 178 8.00 -18.66 5.63
CA ASN A 178 8.09 -19.62 6.72
C ASN A 178 6.70 -19.99 7.26
N PRO A 179 6.06 -21.04 6.70
CA PRO A 179 4.72 -21.48 7.10
C PRO A 179 4.58 -21.84 8.59
N ASN A 180 5.67 -22.23 9.26
CA ASN A 180 5.64 -22.56 10.69
C ASN A 180 5.34 -21.35 11.58
N LYS A 181 5.48 -20.12 11.06
CA LYS A 181 5.14 -18.88 11.79
C LYS A 181 3.64 -18.61 11.86
N LEU A 182 2.80 -19.29 11.06
CA LEU A 182 1.37 -19.00 10.94
C LEU A 182 0.66 -19.03 12.30
N SER A 183 0.80 -20.12 13.06
CA SER A 183 0.12 -20.29 14.35
C SER A 183 0.55 -19.23 15.38
N THR A 184 1.84 -18.92 15.43
CA THR A 184 2.39 -17.93 16.35
C THR A 184 1.94 -16.51 16.00
N LEU A 185 1.90 -16.17 14.70
CA LEU A 185 1.38 -14.89 14.23
C LEU A 185 -0.09 -14.72 14.60
N PHE A 186 -0.94 -15.71 14.31
CA PHE A 186 -2.36 -15.64 14.64
C PHE A 186 -2.62 -15.55 16.15
N SER A 187 -1.87 -16.31 16.96
CA SER A 187 -1.97 -16.21 18.43
C SER A 187 -1.56 -14.82 18.93
N THR A 188 -0.55 -14.20 18.30
CA THR A 188 -0.11 -12.84 18.63
C THR A 188 -1.17 -11.80 18.24
N LEU A 189 -1.81 -11.96 17.07
CA LEU A 189 -2.90 -11.10 16.63
C LEU A 189 -4.08 -11.18 17.61
N GLU A 190 -4.47 -12.39 18.01
CA GLU A 190 -5.56 -12.60 18.96
C GLU A 190 -5.26 -11.98 20.34
N ALA A 191 -4.04 -12.12 20.83
CA ALA A 191 -3.65 -11.54 22.12
C ALA A 191 -3.55 -10.00 22.08
N ARG A 192 -3.26 -9.42 20.92
CA ARG A 192 -3.03 -7.97 20.76
C ARG A 192 -4.32 -7.19 20.49
N PHE A 193 -5.24 -7.76 19.72
CA PHE A 193 -6.38 -7.02 19.18
C PHE A 193 -7.69 -7.45 19.83
N GLY A 194 -8.54 -6.48 20.18
CA GLY A 194 -9.93 -6.73 20.52
C GLY A 194 -10.73 -7.27 19.33
N ASP A 195 -11.95 -7.73 19.58
CA ASP A 195 -12.74 -8.48 18.59
C ASP A 195 -12.94 -7.74 17.26
N ARG A 196 -13.29 -6.45 17.29
CA ARG A 196 -13.53 -5.67 16.06
C ARG A 196 -12.30 -5.56 15.16
N PRO A 197 -11.14 -5.03 15.61
CA PRO A 197 -9.95 -4.97 14.77
C PRO A 197 -9.46 -6.38 14.39
N LEU A 198 -9.58 -7.37 15.28
CA LEU A 198 -9.20 -8.75 14.97
C LEU A 198 -10.04 -9.32 13.82
N LEU A 199 -11.37 -9.17 13.87
CA LEU A 199 -12.26 -9.66 12.80
C LEU A 199 -11.95 -8.99 11.45
N GLN A 200 -11.62 -7.70 11.43
CA GLN A 200 -11.19 -7.01 10.21
C GLN A 200 -9.87 -7.57 9.65
N ILE A 201 -8.91 -7.90 10.52
CA ILE A 201 -7.66 -8.55 10.12
C ILE A 201 -7.94 -9.94 9.54
N LEU A 202 -8.84 -10.72 10.15
CA LEU A 202 -9.19 -12.05 9.68
C LEU A 202 -9.92 -12.01 8.33
N GLU A 203 -10.79 -11.03 8.12
CA GLU A 203 -11.43 -10.80 6.81
C GLU A 203 -10.43 -10.47 5.71
N ALA A 204 -9.45 -9.60 6.00
CA ALA A 204 -8.36 -9.33 5.06
C ALA A 204 -7.49 -10.58 4.83
N ALA A 205 -7.23 -11.38 5.87
CA ALA A 205 -6.41 -12.58 5.78
C ALA A 205 -7.07 -13.70 4.96
N LYS A 206 -8.41 -13.79 4.95
CA LYS A 206 -9.19 -14.74 4.13
C LYS A 206 -8.95 -14.58 2.63
N GLN A 207 -8.47 -13.42 2.17
CA GLN A 207 -8.11 -13.20 0.77
C GLN A 207 -6.84 -13.94 0.34
N PHE A 208 -6.08 -14.50 1.28
CA PHE A 208 -4.81 -15.17 1.02
C PHE A 208 -4.92 -16.67 1.31
N PRO A 209 -4.74 -17.56 0.29
CA PRO A 209 -4.96 -19.01 0.46
C PRO A 209 -4.17 -19.66 1.60
N LYS A 210 -2.96 -19.18 1.88
CA LYS A 210 -2.12 -19.72 2.98
C LYS A 210 -2.63 -19.38 4.38
N MET A 211 -3.48 -18.36 4.50
CA MET A 211 -4.02 -17.89 5.78
C MET A 211 -5.52 -18.14 5.92
N GLU A 212 -6.22 -18.42 4.80
CA GLU A 212 -7.68 -18.54 4.74
C GLU A 212 -8.25 -19.52 5.76
N SER A 213 -7.70 -20.73 5.85
CA SER A 213 -8.20 -21.75 6.78
C SER A 213 -8.04 -21.33 8.25
N ALA A 214 -6.87 -20.78 8.61
CA ALA A 214 -6.60 -20.31 9.97
C ALA A 214 -7.48 -19.11 10.33
N ALA A 215 -7.64 -18.17 9.41
CA ALA A 215 -8.50 -16.99 9.57
C ALA A 215 -9.96 -17.36 9.74
N THR A 216 -10.47 -18.25 8.90
CA THR A 216 -11.86 -18.74 8.96
C THR A 216 -12.11 -19.49 10.27
N LYS A 217 -11.17 -20.33 10.71
CA LYS A 217 -11.28 -21.07 11.97
C LYS A 217 -11.37 -20.11 13.17
N LEU A 218 -10.43 -19.17 13.27
CA LEU A 218 -10.39 -18.21 14.37
C LEU A 218 -11.61 -17.29 14.35
N GLN A 219 -12.06 -16.83 13.17
CA GLN A 219 -13.29 -16.06 13.02
C GLN A 219 -14.50 -16.85 13.53
N THR A 220 -14.62 -18.13 13.15
CA THR A 220 -15.72 -19.00 13.58
C THR A 220 -15.73 -19.17 15.10
N GLU A 221 -14.55 -19.31 15.72
CA GLU A 221 -14.41 -19.40 17.18
C GLU A 221 -14.86 -18.09 17.86
N LYS A 222 -14.46 -16.92 17.34
CA LYS A 222 -14.91 -15.62 17.87
C LYS A 222 -16.43 -15.46 17.77
N ILE A 223 -17.01 -15.82 16.63
CA ILE A 223 -18.47 -15.77 16.45
C ILE A 223 -19.20 -16.71 17.42
N ARG A 224 -18.66 -17.92 17.67
CA ARG A 224 -19.20 -18.85 18.69
C ARG A 224 -19.16 -18.27 20.10
N ASN A 225 -18.07 -17.62 20.47
CA ASN A 225 -17.97 -16.97 21.78
C ASN A 225 -19.00 -15.85 21.92
N MET A 226 -19.20 -15.03 20.87
CA MET A 226 -20.25 -14.01 20.86
C MET A 226 -21.65 -14.59 21.05
N PHE A 227 -21.93 -15.79 20.52
CA PHE A 227 -23.19 -16.48 20.79
C PHE A 227 -23.32 -16.93 22.24
N ALA A 228 -22.26 -17.55 22.79
CA ALA A 228 -22.24 -18.01 24.18
C ALA A 228 -22.47 -16.84 25.16
N ASP A 229 -21.89 -15.68 24.85
CA ASP A 229 -22.02 -14.44 25.62
C ASP A 229 -23.36 -13.73 25.38
N ARG A 230 -24.21 -14.25 24.49
CA ARG A 230 -25.49 -13.68 24.06
C ARG A 230 -25.35 -12.24 23.59
N THR A 231 -24.27 -11.95 22.86
CA THR A 231 -24.03 -10.65 22.26
C THR A 231 -25.22 -10.24 21.40
N PRO A 232 -25.87 -9.08 21.66
CA PRO A 232 -27.01 -8.66 20.87
C PRO A 232 -26.62 -8.47 19.39
N PRO A 233 -27.49 -8.82 18.43
CA PRO A 233 -27.22 -8.62 17.00
C PRO A 233 -26.74 -7.22 16.60
N LYS A 234 -27.23 -6.17 17.28
CA LYS A 234 -26.77 -4.79 17.08
C LYS A 234 -25.30 -4.58 17.46
N GLU A 235 -24.83 -5.19 18.55
CA GLU A 235 -23.42 -5.13 18.94
C GLU A 235 -22.58 -5.98 17.99
N ALA A 236 -23.04 -7.19 17.64
CA ALA A 236 -22.38 -8.05 16.66
C ALA A 236 -22.20 -7.34 15.30
N PHE A 237 -23.18 -6.54 14.87
CA PHE A 237 -23.10 -5.74 13.64
C PHE A 237 -21.89 -4.78 13.65
N LYS A 238 -21.64 -4.12 14.78
CA LYS A 238 -20.49 -3.22 14.96
C LYS A 238 -19.18 -3.98 15.07
N LEU A 239 -19.16 -5.12 15.75
CA LEU A 239 -17.96 -5.97 15.87
C LEU A 239 -17.53 -6.51 14.50
N PHE A 240 -18.49 -6.78 13.62
CA PHE A 240 -18.23 -7.18 12.23
C PHE A 240 -17.81 -5.99 11.35
N GLY A 241 -17.78 -4.77 11.90
CA GLY A 241 -17.41 -3.54 11.19
C GLY A 241 -18.43 -3.08 10.13
N LEU A 242 -19.66 -3.61 10.17
CA LEU A 242 -20.70 -3.32 9.16
C LEU A 242 -21.26 -1.90 9.30
N ASP A 243 -21.12 -1.28 10.46
CA ASP A 243 -21.52 0.11 10.75
C ASP A 243 -20.72 1.16 9.96
N ASN A 244 -19.56 0.78 9.39
CA ASN A 244 -18.69 1.66 8.63
C ASN A 244 -18.67 1.37 7.11
N VAL A 245 -19.47 0.42 6.61
CA VAL A 245 -19.47 0.02 5.19
C VAL A 245 -20.27 0.99 4.31
N GLY A 246 -21.27 1.67 4.88
CA GLY A 246 -22.17 2.58 4.15
C GLY A 246 -23.12 1.83 3.21
N ASP A 247 -23.48 2.47 2.09
CA ASP A 247 -24.56 2.03 1.20
C ASP A 247 -24.31 0.65 0.54
N SER A 248 -23.07 0.16 0.56
CA SER A 248 -22.72 -1.14 0.00
C SER A 248 -22.86 -2.31 0.98
N VAL A 249 -23.32 -2.07 2.22
CA VAL A 249 -23.33 -3.11 3.29
C VAL A 249 -24.02 -4.41 2.87
N LEU A 250 -25.14 -4.33 2.16
CA LEU A 250 -25.94 -5.48 1.73
C LEU A 250 -25.24 -6.36 0.68
N SER A 251 -24.24 -5.83 -0.03
CA SER A 251 -23.49 -6.60 -1.03
C SER A 251 -22.26 -7.31 -0.45
N THR A 252 -21.91 -7.02 0.81
CA THR A 252 -20.74 -7.63 1.44
C THR A 252 -20.98 -9.08 1.86
N PRO A 253 -19.98 -9.98 1.72
CA PRO A 253 -20.05 -11.32 2.29
C PRO A 253 -20.25 -11.31 3.82
N VAL A 254 -19.62 -10.35 4.51
CA VAL A 254 -19.70 -10.20 5.97
C VAL A 254 -21.13 -9.91 6.44
N PHE A 255 -21.93 -9.18 5.65
CA PHE A 255 -23.34 -8.96 5.97
C PHE A 255 -24.15 -10.27 5.97
N LYS A 256 -23.84 -11.21 5.06
CA LYS A 256 -24.48 -12.54 5.04
C LYS A 256 -24.10 -13.35 6.28
N GLU A 257 -22.85 -13.25 6.74
CA GLU A 257 -22.41 -13.86 7.99
C GLU A 257 -23.18 -13.30 9.19
N TRP A 258 -23.36 -11.98 9.25
CA TRP A 258 -24.16 -11.33 10.29
C TRP A 258 -25.65 -11.72 10.23
N MET A 259 -26.26 -11.82 9.04
CA MET A 259 -27.64 -12.31 8.92
C MET A 259 -27.79 -13.73 9.48
N ASN A 260 -26.83 -14.61 9.19
CA ASN A 260 -26.83 -15.95 9.77
C ASN A 260 -26.67 -15.91 11.28
N TYR A 261 -25.86 -14.97 11.80
CA TYR A 261 -25.77 -14.70 13.23
C TYR A 261 -27.13 -14.36 13.83
N VAL A 262 -27.89 -13.43 13.24
CA VAL A 262 -29.20 -13.04 13.78
C VAL A 262 -30.21 -14.19 13.76
N LYS A 263 -30.24 -14.97 12.67
CA LYS A 263 -31.13 -16.14 12.57
C LYS A 263 -30.90 -17.15 13.70
N ILE A 264 -29.63 -17.43 14.00
CA ILE A 264 -29.26 -18.35 15.08
C ILE A 264 -29.60 -17.74 16.44
N PHE A 265 -29.26 -16.46 16.65
CA PHE A 265 -29.55 -15.75 17.90
C PHE A 265 -31.05 -15.75 18.23
N ASN A 266 -31.91 -15.44 17.24
CA ASN A 266 -33.37 -15.41 17.43
C ASN A 266 -33.93 -16.80 17.75
N LYS A 267 -33.45 -17.85 17.08
CA LYS A 267 -33.87 -19.24 17.34
C LYS A 267 -33.59 -19.65 18.79
N GLU A 268 -32.46 -19.23 19.34
CA GLU A 268 -32.05 -19.53 20.72
C GLU A 268 -32.65 -18.58 21.75
N ASN A 269 -33.15 -17.41 21.33
CA ASN A 269 -33.70 -16.37 22.19
C ASN A 269 -35.08 -15.86 21.71
N PRO A 270 -36.11 -16.73 21.65
CA PRO A 270 -37.41 -16.38 21.05
C PRO A 270 -38.15 -15.23 21.76
N LYS A 271 -37.79 -14.91 23.01
CA LYS A 271 -38.36 -13.77 23.76
C LYS A 271 -37.68 -12.42 23.46
N LYS A 272 -36.57 -12.42 22.72
CA LYS A 272 -35.78 -11.24 22.34
C LYS A 272 -35.58 -11.17 20.82
N GLU A 273 -36.55 -11.69 20.07
CA GLU A 273 -36.48 -11.77 18.62
C GLU A 273 -36.29 -10.37 18.02
N ILE A 274 -35.28 -10.24 17.16
CA ILE A 274 -35.03 -9.04 16.37
C ILE A 274 -35.43 -9.35 14.93
N LEU A 275 -36.44 -8.65 14.40
CA LEU A 275 -36.81 -8.72 12.99
C LEU A 275 -35.73 -8.02 12.16
N VAL A 276 -35.18 -8.72 11.16
CA VAL A 276 -34.16 -8.23 10.21
C VAL A 276 -34.71 -8.29 8.80
#